data_AF-A0A382DRR3-F1
#
_entry.id   AF-A0A382DRR3-F1
#
_cell.length_a   1.000
_cell.length_b   1.000
_cell.length_c   1.000
_cell.angle_alpha   90.00
_cell.angle_beta   90.00
_cell.angle_gamma   90.00
#
_symmetry.space_group_name_H-M   'P 1'
#
loop_
_entity.id
_entity.type
_entity.pdbx_description
1 polymer ?
#
loop_
_entity_poly.entity_id
_entity_poly.type
_entity_poly.pdbx_seq_one_letter_code
_entity_poly.pdbx_strand_id
1 'polypeptide(L)'
;MKEAVKQGWSWPGFSFNWIWCFVKKMPGLGSGLIVALFGMGILSVILEESGEYGLLILIDIVLFGISIWFGINGNEKRQENLMSRGYELKSTVNASNPEGAIAMYMKENQS
;
A
#
# COMPACT_ATOMS: atom_id res chain seq x y z
N MET A 1 -15.84 15.75 -0.35
CA MET A 1 -15.16 14.99 0.74
C MET A 1 -13.69 15.35 0.70
N LYS A 2 -13.03 15.61 1.84
CA LYS A 2 -11.59 15.89 1.92
C LYS A 2 -10.89 14.64 2.44
N GLU A 3 -9.75 14.30 1.87
CA GLU A 3 -8.95 13.13 2.24
C GLU A 3 -7.53 13.58 2.55
N ALA A 4 -6.96 13.10 3.65
CA ALA A 4 -5.55 13.27 3.94
C ALA A 4 -4.80 11.96 3.63
N VAL A 5 -3.67 12.11 2.93
CA VAL A 5 -2.74 11.03 2.61
C VAL A 5 -1.41 11.35 3.26
N LYS A 6 -0.93 10.44 4.10
CA LYS A 6 0.38 10.55 4.73
C LYS A 6 1.46 10.45 3.66
N GLN A 7 2.43 11.36 3.68
CA GLN A 7 3.61 11.27 2.80
C GLN A 7 4.67 10.33 3.41
N GLY A 8 5.31 9.52 2.57
CA GLY A 8 6.32 8.53 2.99
C GLY A 8 5.74 7.20 3.48
N TRP A 9 6.42 6.56 4.45
CA TRP A 9 6.18 5.16 4.83
C TRP A 9 4.75 4.84 5.30
N SER A 10 4.16 3.80 4.72
CA SER A 10 2.86 3.19 5.03
C SER A 10 3.03 1.93 5.87
N TRP A 11 2.96 2.06 7.20
CA TRP A 11 2.94 0.90 8.10
C TRP A 11 1.82 -0.10 7.76
N PRO A 12 0.57 0.33 7.52
CA PRO A 12 -0.49 -0.61 7.16
C PRO A 12 -0.27 -1.26 5.78
N GLY A 13 0.34 -0.56 4.83
CA GLY A 13 0.71 -1.12 3.54
C GLY A 13 1.77 -2.23 3.67
N PHE A 14 2.78 -2.01 4.51
CA PHE A 14 3.84 -2.98 4.78
C PHE A 14 3.37 -4.25 5.49
N SER A 15 2.50 -4.12 6.50
CA SER A 15 2.10 -5.26 7.34
C SER A 15 0.84 -5.98 6.86
N PHE A 16 -0.07 -5.27 6.17
CA PHE A 16 -1.40 -5.77 5.82
C PHE A 16 -1.73 -5.50 4.35
N ASN A 17 -0.78 -5.80 3.45
CA ASN A 17 -0.72 -5.35 2.06
C ASN A 17 -2.07 -5.42 1.32
N TRP A 18 -2.65 -6.62 1.15
CA TRP A 18 -3.88 -6.81 0.38
C TRP A 18 -5.11 -6.25 1.09
N ILE A 19 -5.22 -6.45 2.42
CA ILE A 19 -6.33 -5.90 3.24
C ILE A 19 -6.33 -4.38 3.11
N TRP A 20 -5.16 -3.77 3.25
CA TRP A 20 -4.97 -2.33 3.15
C TRP A 20 -5.37 -1.80 1.77
N CYS A 21 -5.07 -2.52 0.68
CA CYS A 21 -5.52 -2.15 -0.66
C CYS A 21 -7.04 -2.03 -0.73
N PHE A 22 -7.78 -3.02 -0.21
CA PHE A 22 -9.24 -2.98 -0.21
C PHE A 22 -9.79 -1.88 0.70
N VAL A 23 -9.22 -1.70 1.90
CA VAL A 23 -9.58 -0.61 2.82
C VAL A 23 -9.38 0.77 2.17
N LYS A 24 -8.34 0.94 1.35
CA LYS A 24 -8.06 2.19 0.63
C LYS A 24 -8.72 2.27 -0.76
N LYS A 25 -9.67 1.38 -1.06
CA LYS A 25 -10.44 1.35 -2.31
C LYS A 25 -9.54 1.27 -3.53
N MET A 26 -8.52 0.42 -3.46
CA MET A 26 -7.61 0.05 -4.55
C MET A 26 -7.78 -1.44 -4.91
N PRO A 27 -8.97 -1.85 -5.41
CA PRO A 27 -9.30 -3.26 -5.58
C PRO A 27 -8.42 -3.96 -6.63
N GLY A 28 -8.02 -3.28 -7.71
CA GLY A 28 -7.17 -3.88 -8.76
C GLY A 28 -5.77 -4.27 -8.25
N LEU A 29 -5.15 -3.40 -7.43
CA LEU A 29 -3.87 -3.70 -6.80
C LEU A 29 -4.02 -4.82 -5.75
N GLY A 30 -5.11 -4.79 -4.97
CA GLY A 30 -5.41 -5.81 -3.96
C GLY A 30 -5.67 -7.20 -4.56
N SER A 31 -6.49 -7.28 -5.61
CA SER A 31 -6.78 -8.54 -6.30
C SER A 31 -5.55 -9.09 -7.01
N GLY A 32 -4.76 -8.23 -7.67
CA GLY A 32 -3.51 -8.63 -8.30
C GLY A 32 -2.53 -9.22 -7.29
N LEU A 33 -2.41 -8.61 -6.11
CA LEU A 33 -1.58 -9.13 -5.03
C LEU A 33 -2.08 -10.48 -4.50
N ILE A 34 -3.39 -10.67 -4.31
CA ILE A 34 -3.96 -11.97 -3.88
C ILE A 34 -3.61 -13.07 -4.89
N VAL A 35 -3.79 -12.81 -6.19
CA VAL A 35 -3.46 -13.79 -7.23
C VAL A 35 -1.97 -14.13 -7.20
N ALA A 36 -1.09 -13.12 -7.07
CA ALA A 36 0.34 -13.34 -6.95
C ALA A 36 0.70 -14.17 -5.70
N LEU A 37 0.16 -13.82 -4.54
CA LEU A 37 0.41 -14.57 -3.29
C LEU A 37 -0.07 -16.02 -3.39
N PHE A 38 -1.23 -16.25 -4.00
CA PHE A 38 -1.76 -17.60 -4.19
C PHE A 38 -0.90 -18.43 -5.15
N GLY A 39 -0.47 -17.84 -6.26
CA GLY A 39 0.44 -18.49 -7.21
C GLY A 39 1.80 -18.82 -6.59
N MET A 40 2.37 -17.89 -5.83
CA MET A 40 3.62 -18.12 -5.08
C MET A 40 3.43 -19.22 -4.01
N GLY A 41 2.28 -19.27 -3.33
CA GLY A 41 1.97 -20.33 -2.36
C GLY A 41 1.89 -21.72 -2.98
N ILE A 42 1.27 -21.86 -4.16
CA ILE A 42 1.26 -23.12 -4.91
C ILE A 42 2.69 -23.52 -5.30
N LEU A 43 3.48 -22.57 -5.81
CA LEU A 43 4.87 -22.80 -6.17
C LEU A 43 5.70 -23.25 -4.97
N SER A 44 5.53 -22.64 -3.80
CA SER A 44 6.22 -23.03 -2.57
C SER A 44 5.93 -24.49 -2.18
N VAL A 45 4.68 -24.94 -2.26
CA VAL A 45 4.33 -26.34 -1.96
C VAL A 45 5.04 -27.32 -2.90
N ILE A 46 5.07 -27.02 -4.20
CA ILE A 46 5.74 -27.85 -5.20
C ILE A 46 7.26 -27.93 -4.93
N LEU A 47 7.88 -26.80 -4.62
CA LEU A 47 9.32 -26.71 -4.36
C LEU A 47 9.73 -27.40 -3.05
N GLU A 48 8.86 -27.37 -2.05
CA GLU A 48 9.06 -28.09 -0.79
C GLU A 48 9.05 -29.61 -1.02
N GLU A 49 8.10 -30.13 -1.78
CA GLU A 49 8.06 -31.56 -2.14
C GLU A 49 9.28 -31.99 -2.98
N SER A 50 9.81 -31.11 -3.82
CA SER A 50 11.01 -31.40 -4.62
C SER A 50 12.33 -31.22 -3.84
N GLY A 51 12.29 -30.76 -2.59
CA GLY A 51 13.47 -30.53 -1.75
C GLY A 51 14.33 -29.32 -2.15
N GLU A 52 13.78 -28.38 -2.92
CA GLU A 52 14.48 -27.21 -3.48
C GLU A 52 14.46 -26.02 -2.51
N TYR A 53 14.98 -26.22 -1.29
CA TYR A 53 14.92 -25.23 -0.21
C TYR A 53 15.59 -23.89 -0.54
N GLY A 54 16.58 -23.87 -1.43
CA GLY A 54 17.21 -22.63 -1.90
C GLY A 54 16.22 -21.72 -2.63
N LEU A 55 15.31 -22.28 -3.43
CA LEU A 55 14.28 -21.53 -4.14
C LEU A 55 13.18 -21.03 -3.18
N LEU A 56 12.87 -21.78 -2.12
CA LEU A 56 11.94 -21.34 -1.08
C LEU A 56 12.42 -20.06 -0.38
N ILE A 57 13.71 -19.98 -0.03
CA ILE A 57 14.31 -18.78 0.58
C ILE A 57 14.19 -17.58 -0.37
N LEU A 58 14.40 -17.78 -1.67
CA LEU A 58 14.24 -16.70 -2.65
C LEU A 58 12.80 -16.21 -2.73
N ILE A 59 11.82 -17.11 -2.63
CA ILE A 59 10.40 -16.75 -2.57
C ILE A 59 10.13 -15.84 -1.35
N ASP A 60 10.61 -16.22 -0.16
CA ASP A 60 10.41 -15.42 1.05
C ASP A 60 11.04 -14.03 0.96
N ILE A 61 12.23 -13.92 0.37
CA ILE A 61 12.90 -12.63 0.10
C ILE A 61 12.05 -11.77 -0.85
N VAL A 62 11.48 -12.37 -1.91
CA VAL A 62 10.61 -11.66 -2.84
C VAL A 62 9.35 -11.17 -2.13
N LEU A 63 8.69 -12.03 -1.34
CA LEU A 63 7.50 -11.66 -0.57
C LEU A 63 7.78 -10.52 0.41
N PHE A 64 8.91 -10.57 1.11
CA PHE A 64 9.33 -9.49 2.00
C PHE A 64 9.64 -8.19 1.23
N GLY A 65 10.28 -8.31 0.07
CA GLY A 65 10.51 -7.19 -0.84
C GLY A 65 9.22 -6.52 -1.31
N ILE A 66 8.18 -7.30 -1.61
CA ILE A 66 6.84 -6.78 -1.92
C ILE A 66 6.28 -5.99 -0.74
N SER A 67 6.41 -6.48 0.50
CA SER A 67 5.98 -5.74 1.68
C SER A 67 6.73 -4.42 1.87
N ILE A 68 8.05 -4.40 1.69
CA ILE A 68 8.83 -3.16 1.70
C ILE A 68 8.34 -2.19 0.61
N TRP A 69 8.12 -2.70 -0.60
CA TRP A 69 7.63 -1.89 -1.72
C TRP A 69 6.27 -1.24 -1.38
N PHE A 70 5.35 -1.98 -0.76
CA PHE A 70 4.09 -1.45 -0.26
C PHE A 70 4.27 -0.43 0.87
N GLY A 71 5.24 -0.64 1.75
CA GLY A 71 5.62 0.32 2.78
C GLY A 71 6.07 1.65 2.19
N ILE A 72 6.94 1.63 1.17
CA ILE A 72 7.48 2.84 0.53
C ILE A 72 6.43 3.51 -0.37
N ASN A 73 5.82 2.74 -1.28
CA ASN A 73 5.03 3.27 -2.39
C ASN A 73 3.52 3.27 -2.12
N GLY A 74 3.05 2.60 -1.06
CA GLY A 74 1.62 2.42 -0.82
C GLY A 74 0.90 3.76 -0.75
N ASN A 75 1.37 4.71 0.07
CA ASN A 75 0.69 6.00 0.20
C ASN A 75 0.66 6.80 -1.11
N GLU A 76 1.71 6.72 -1.93
CA GLU A 76 1.74 7.33 -3.26
C GLU A 76 0.70 6.68 -4.18
N LYS A 77 0.62 5.34 -4.21
CA LYS A 77 -0.44 4.63 -4.95
C LYS A 77 -1.84 4.97 -4.48
N ARG A 78 -2.03 5.21 -3.18
CA ARG A 78 -3.31 5.73 -2.65
C ARG A 78 -3.58 7.13 -3.18
N GLN A 79 -2.60 8.02 -3.22
CA GLN A 79 -2.75 9.37 -3.76
C GLN A 79 -3.13 9.31 -5.26
N GLU A 80 -2.40 8.55 -6.06
CA GLU A 80 -2.71 8.31 -7.48
C GLU A 80 -4.14 7.78 -7.68
N ASN A 81 -4.55 6.79 -6.89
CA ASN A 81 -5.91 6.24 -6.95
C ASN A 81 -6.99 7.24 -6.55
N LEU A 82 -6.71 8.18 -5.63
CA LEU A 82 -7.65 9.26 -5.33
C LEU A 82 -7.73 10.23 -6.50
N MET A 83 -6.59 10.61 -7.08
CA MET A 83 -6.57 11.51 -8.24
C MET A 83 -7.31 10.94 -9.44
N SER A 84 -7.13 9.64 -9.74
CA SER A 84 -7.88 8.96 -10.80
C SER A 84 -9.40 8.91 -10.56
N ARG A 85 -9.83 9.09 -9.30
CA ARG A 85 -11.23 9.19 -8.88
C ARG A 85 -11.75 10.63 -8.77
N GLY A 86 -11.00 11.60 -9.32
CA GLY A 86 -11.40 13.01 -9.41
C GLY A 86 -11.01 13.87 -8.21
N TYR A 87 -10.15 13.37 -7.31
CA TYR A 87 -9.59 14.21 -6.25
C TYR A 87 -8.47 15.10 -6.81
N GLU A 88 -8.36 16.32 -6.27
CA GLU A 88 -7.29 17.25 -6.62
C GLU A 88 -6.34 17.41 -5.43
N LEU A 89 -5.04 17.33 -5.69
CA LEU A 89 -4.03 17.61 -4.67
C LEU A 89 -4.02 19.12 -4.38
N LYS A 90 -4.38 19.51 -3.15
CA LYS A 90 -4.44 20.93 -2.75
C LYS A 90 -3.17 21.44 -2.11
N SER A 91 -2.63 20.73 -1.12
CA SER A 91 -1.40 21.12 -0.42
C SER A 91 -0.82 19.94 0.37
N THR A 92 0.42 20.10 0.82
CA THR A 92 1.07 19.23 1.80
C THR A 92 1.35 20.05 3.05
N VAL A 93 0.77 19.64 4.19
CA VAL A 93 0.94 20.32 5.48
C VAL A 93 1.63 19.40 6.48
N ASN A 94 2.35 19.98 7.44
CA ASN A 94 2.95 19.22 8.52
C ASN A 94 1.96 19.09 9.68
N ALA A 95 1.34 17.91 9.80
CA ALA A 95 0.38 17.61 10.85
C ALA A 95 0.66 16.23 11.47
N SER A 96 0.32 16.06 12.75
CA SER A 96 0.51 14.81 13.49
C SER A 96 -0.53 13.73 13.13
N ASN A 97 -1.65 14.10 12.51
CA ASN A 97 -2.72 13.19 12.11
C ASN A 97 -3.53 13.73 10.91
N PRO A 98 -4.32 12.86 10.24
CA PRO A 98 -5.15 13.23 9.09
C PRO A 98 -6.13 14.39 9.35
N GLU A 99 -6.79 14.41 10.50
CA GLU A 99 -7.79 15.41 10.87
C GLU A 99 -7.13 16.79 11.04
N GLY A 100 -5.97 16.82 11.69
CA GLY A 100 -5.13 18.01 11.85
C GLY A 100 -4.64 18.55 10.52
N ALA A 101 -4.27 17.68 9.57
CA ALA A 101 -3.88 18.10 8.23
C ALA A 101 -5.04 18.81 7.51
N ILE A 102 -6.24 18.25 7.60
CA ILE A 102 -7.44 18.85 7.02
C ILE A 102 -7.75 20.19 7.70
N ALA A 103 -7.66 20.28 9.03
CA ALA A 103 -7.93 21.50 9.78
C ALA A 103 -6.94 22.64 9.45
N MET A 104 -5.64 22.34 9.36
CA MET A 104 -4.62 23.31 8.97
C MET A 104 -4.87 23.86 7.56
N TYR A 105 -5.15 22.97 6.60
CA TYR A 105 -5.49 23.38 5.24
C TYR A 105 -6.71 24.33 5.21
N MET A 106 -7.77 24.03 5.99
CA MET A 106 -8.94 24.91 6.06
C MET A 106 -8.59 26.28 6.63
N LYS A 107 -7.80 26.34 7.71
CA LYS A 107 -7.39 27.60 8.34
C LYS A 107 -6.60 28.49 7.39
N GLU A 108 -5.68 27.92 6.61
CA GLU A 108 -4.82 28.65 5.67
C GLU A 108 -5.56 29.15 4.41
N ASN A 109 -6.72 28.57 4.07
CA ASN A 109 -7.44 28.86 2.83
C ASN A 109 -8.85 29.44 3.05
N GLN A 110 -9.18 29.84 4.28
CA GLN A 110 -10.42 30.55 4.64
C GLN A 110 -10.23 32.07 4.86
N SER A 111 -9.02 32.59 4.62
CA SER A 111 -8.70 34.03 4.64
C SER A 111 -8.88 34.69 3.29
#